data_AF-A0A8T4LP95-F1
#
_entry.id   AF-A0A8T4LP95-F1
#
_cell.length_a   1.000
_cell.length_b   1.000
_cell.length_c   1.000
_cell.angle_alpha   90.00
_cell.angle_beta   90.00
_cell.angle_gamma   90.00
#
_symmetry.space_group_name_H-M   'P 1'
#
loop_
_entity.id
_entity.type
_entity.pdbx_description
1 polymer ?
#
loop_
_entity_poly.entity_id
_entity_poly.type
_entity_poly.pdbx_seq_one_letter_code
_entity_poly.pdbx_strand_id
1 'polypeptide(L)' 'MGMSKKDLSRRKANIKAKLEELEKKAKMDPLKKNIFLHEEIAQLKKKLEEND' A
#
# COMPACT_ATOMS: atom_id res chain seq x y z
N MET A 1 -6.64 -15.95 18.88
CA MET A 1 -7.52 -15.87 17.69
C MET A 1 -6.66 -15.41 16.51
N GLY A 2 -6.16 -16.34 15.71
CA GLY A 2 -5.35 -16.03 14.53
C GLY A 2 -6.25 -15.72 13.33
N MET A 3 -5.87 -14.74 12.52
CA MET A 3 -6.58 -14.46 11.26
C MET A 3 -6.58 -15.70 10.37
N SER A 4 -7.71 -15.97 9.71
CA SER A 4 -7.77 -17.03 8.71
C SER A 4 -6.85 -16.68 7.54
N LYS A 5 -6.35 -17.69 6.82
CA LYS A 5 -5.61 -17.49 5.57
C LYS A 5 -6.38 -16.60 4.59
N LYS A 6 -7.72 -16.71 4.57
CA LYS A 6 -8.60 -15.85 3.76
C LYS A 6 -8.56 -14.39 4.19
N ASP A 7 -8.51 -14.12 5.49
CA ASP A 7 -8.47 -12.76 6.02
C ASP A 7 -7.12 -12.08 5.73
N LEU A 8 -6.03 -12.85 5.82
CA LEU A 8 -4.70 -12.39 5.39
C LEU A 8 -4.69 -12.05 3.89
N SER A 9 -5.26 -12.90 3.04
CA SER A 9 -5.37 -12.62 1.61
C SER A 9 -6.22 -11.38 1.31
N ARG A 10 -7.35 -11.18 2.01
CA ARG A 10 -8.18 -9.97 1.88
C ARG A 10 -7.43 -8.72 2.30
N ARG A 11 -6.69 -8.77 3.41
CA ARG A 11 -5.85 -7.65 3.85
C ARG A 11 -4.79 -7.30 2.81
N LYS A 12 -4.07 -8.30 2.28
CA LYS A 12 -3.08 -8.10 1.21
C LYS A 12 -3.70 -7.48 -0.03
N ALA A 13 -4.87 -7.97 -0.46
CA ALA A 13 -5.58 -7.43 -1.62
C ALA A 13 -5.98 -5.96 -1.40
N ASN A 14 -6.50 -5.61 -0.23
CA ASN A 14 -6.87 -4.24 0.10
C ASN A 14 -5.66 -3.30 0.14
N ILE A 15 -4.52 -3.76 0.69
CA ILE A 15 -3.28 -2.96 0.73
C ILE A 15 -2.75 -2.74 -0.69
N LYS A 16 -2.75 -3.77 -1.55
CA LYS A 16 -2.35 -3.65 -2.96
C LYS A 16 -3.24 -2.67 -3.73
N ALA A 17 -4.56 -2.75 -3.56
CA ALA A 17 -5.50 -1.84 -4.21
C ALA A 17 -5.26 -0.37 -3.83
N LYS A 18 -5.05 -0.09 -2.53
CA LYS A 18 -4.70 1.25 -2.06
C LYS A 18 -3.35 1.73 -2.61
N LEU A 19 -2.36 0.85 -2.66
CA LEU A 19 -1.05 1.15 -3.25
C LEU A 19 -1.18 1.55 -4.71
N GLU A 20 -1.99 0.84 -5.48
CA GLU A 20 -2.18 1.12 -6.90
C GLU A 20 -2.87 2.48 -7.15
N GLU A 21 -3.86 2.85 -6.32
CA GLU A 21 -4.47 4.18 -6.36
C GLU A 21 -3.46 5.29 -6.01
N LEU A 22 -2.68 5.10 -4.95
CA LEU A 22 -1.67 6.07 -4.52
C LEU A 22 -0.54 6.19 -5.56
N GLU A 23 -0.09 5.09 -6.15
CA GLU A 23 0.91 5.11 -7.23
C GLU A 23 0.38 5.80 -8.50
N LYS A 24 -0.92 5.65 -8.84
CA LYS A 24 -1.55 6.42 -9.93
C LYS A 24 -1.56 7.92 -9.64
N LYS A 25 -1.84 8.34 -8.41
CA LYS A 25 -1.78 9.74 -7.98
C LYS A 25 -0.34 10.26 -7.99
N ALA A 26 0.61 9.47 -7.51
CA ALA A 26 2.04 9.79 -7.51
C ALA A 26 2.59 9.94 -8.93
N LYS A 27 2.12 9.16 -9.91
CA LYS A 27 2.50 9.33 -11.32
C LYS A 27 2.06 10.68 -11.90
N MET A 28 0.96 11.24 -11.40
CA MET A 28 0.52 12.59 -11.79
C MET A 28 1.24 13.71 -11.03
N ASP A 29 2.01 13.38 -9.98
CA ASP A 29 2.84 14.31 -9.22
C ASP A 29 4.34 14.02 -9.42
N PRO A 30 4.89 14.35 -10.61
CA PRO A 30 6.29 14.04 -10.94
C PRO A 30 7.29 14.80 -10.05
N LEU A 31 6.84 15.85 -9.36
CA LEU A 31 7.68 16.67 -8.49
C LEU A 31 7.73 16.15 -7.05
N LYS A 32 7.04 15.05 -6.73
CA LYS A 32 6.91 14.51 -5.36
C LYS A 32 6.55 15.58 -4.33
N LYS A 33 5.78 16.59 -4.74
CA LYS A 33 5.39 17.70 -3.88
C LYS A 33 4.59 17.19 -2.68
N ASN A 34 3.86 16.11 -2.88
CA ASN A 34 3.10 15.46 -1.83
C ASN A 34 3.94 14.37 -1.13
N ILE A 35 4.83 14.80 -0.23
CA ILE A 35 5.71 13.94 0.55
C ILE A 35 4.91 12.87 1.31
N PHE A 36 3.78 13.25 1.90
CA PHE A 36 2.86 12.34 2.59
C PHE A 36 2.42 11.17 1.71
N LEU A 37 2.12 11.43 0.43
CA LEU A 37 1.67 10.42 -0.51
C LEU A 37 2.79 9.40 -0.79
N HIS A 38 4.02 9.88 -0.93
CA HIS A 38 5.19 9.01 -1.11
C HIS A 38 5.57 8.22 0.14
N GLU A 39 5.47 8.83 1.33
CA GLU A 39 5.68 8.14 2.60
C GLU A 39 4.62 7.06 2.83
N GLU A 40 3.35 7.34 2.50
CA GLU A 40 2.27 6.38 2.65
C GLU A 40 2.44 5.18 1.70
N ILE A 41 2.88 5.42 0.46
CA ILE A 41 3.28 4.35 -0.48
C ILE A 41 4.41 3.50 0.11
N ALA A 42 5.44 4.14 0.66
CA ALA A 42 6.60 3.43 1.24
C ALA A 42 6.18 2.58 2.46
N GLN A 43 5.36 3.14 3.35
CA GLN A 43 4.83 2.41 4.51
C GLN A 43 3.94 1.24 4.10
N LEU A 44 3.07 1.41 3.10
CA LEU A 44 2.20 0.34 2.61
C LEU A 44 3.01 -0.77 1.93
N LYS A 45 4.08 -0.44 1.20
CA LYS A 45 5.02 -1.43 0.64
C LYS A 45 5.71 -2.24 1.73
N LYS A 46 6.24 -1.56 2.75
CA LYS A 46 6.90 -2.22 3.88
C LYS A 46 5.94 -3.16 4.64
N LYS A 47 4.69 -2.73 4.84
CA LYS A 47 3.65 -3.59 5.45
C LYS A 47 3.32 -4.81 4.59
N LEU A 48 3.40 -4.71 3.27
CA LEU A 48 3.22 -5.85 2.38
C LEU A 48 4.37 -6.85 2.51
N GLU A 49 5.62 -6.37 2.56
CA GLU A 49 6.81 -7.21 2.76
C GLU A 49 6.81 -7.89 4.14
N GLU A 50 6.42 -7.20 5.21
CA GLU A 50 6.32 -7.79 6.55
C GLU A 50 5.20 -8.83 6.68
N ASN A 51 4.22 -8.84 5.78
CA ASN A 51 3.10 -9.78 5.79
C ASN A 51 3.24 -10.90 4.74
N ASP A 52 4.30 -10.93 3.93
CA ASP A 52 4.60 -11.99 2.96
C ASP A 52 5.41 -13.14 3.59
#